data_AF-A0A8B6XAV2-F1
#
_entry.id   AF-A0A8B6XAV2-F1
#
_cell.length_a   1.000
_cell.length_b   1.000
_cell.length_c   1.000
_cell.angle_alpha   90.00
_cell.angle_beta   90.00
_cell.angle_gamma   90.00
#
_symmetry.space_group_name_H-M   'P 1'
#
loop_
_entity.id
_entity.type
_entity.pdbx_description
1 polymer ?
#
loop_
_entity_poly.entity_id
_entity_poly.type
_entity_poly.pdbx_seq_one_letter_code
_entity_poly.pdbx_strand_id
1 'polypeptide(L)'
;MVIFDPAALDSALATAARWALAHAGAQGRLVSDSRQIRPGDIFVAFPGDHADGRRFLPAAQAAGAAGAIIESRGAETPPAGLPFIAVPELRRHSGELAAQFYGHPNARMQTLAITGTNGKTTSALWLAQALARLGRRAAMVGTLGVGLVSADSAEVQATGFTTPDAVQLQTRLADLRAAGADALAIEATSIGLEQHRLDGLRIDVAVFTNLTHDHLDYHGTFAAYEAAKHALFRWPGLRAAVINLDDPAGERFARVVRERADAVAVKLLRTSCTDASAELFAHGIVARPAGMGFTLRWQGETHAVEIGVPGLYNIHNWLGCTGALLAAGYPVADVLAAMRAVTPAPGRMQMQGGALDADGRGEPLVVVDYAHTPDALEQALVALRPIAQVRGGRLVALFGCGGDRDRRKRPVMAAIGAESADDAWLTSDNPRSEAPEAILAEMAAGVPEGRRVRVEPDRARAIADAVAMLADRDVLLVAGKGHERYQDIAGVKHPFYDPDHVAAALARRAGRGVVSAAAGAAAIGPTDAAGKAVEGGEAAC
;
A
#
# COMPACT_ATOMS: atom_id res chain seq x y z
N MET A 1 6.44 1.52 -39.63
CA MET A 1 5.51 2.13 -38.69
C MET A 1 4.31 2.62 -39.50
N VAL A 2 3.26 1.79 -39.61
CA VAL A 2 2.01 2.22 -40.27
C VAL A 2 1.34 3.12 -39.25
N ILE A 3 1.43 4.43 -39.43
CA ILE A 3 0.70 5.40 -38.62
C ILE A 3 -0.77 5.22 -39.02
N PHE A 4 -1.52 4.47 -38.23
CA PHE A 4 -2.98 4.48 -38.35
C PHE A 4 -3.45 5.91 -38.07
N ASP A 5 -4.39 6.40 -38.89
CA ASP A 5 -5.05 7.68 -38.65
C ASP A 5 -5.73 7.63 -37.26
N PRO A 6 -5.33 8.49 -36.30
CA PRO A 6 -5.91 8.52 -34.96
C PRO A 6 -7.44 8.66 -34.97
N ALA A 7 -8.00 9.42 -35.91
CA ALA A 7 -9.45 9.58 -36.03
C ALA A 7 -10.15 8.29 -36.48
N ALA A 8 -9.49 7.49 -37.32
CA ALA A 8 -9.98 6.18 -37.74
C ALA A 8 -9.92 5.16 -36.59
N LEU A 9 -8.90 5.23 -35.73
CA LEU A 9 -8.76 4.38 -34.56
C LEU A 9 -9.81 4.70 -33.48
N ASP A 10 -10.02 5.97 -33.15
CA ASP A 10 -11.07 6.40 -32.22
C ASP A 10 -12.46 5.93 -32.70
N SER A 11 -12.71 6.07 -34.01
CA SER A 11 -13.93 5.56 -34.65
C SER A 11 -14.06 4.04 -34.54
N ALA A 12 -12.96 3.29 -34.68
CA ALA A 12 -12.94 1.84 -34.54
C ALA A 12 -13.22 1.39 -33.09
N LEU A 13 -12.61 2.05 -32.09
CA LEU A 13 -12.87 1.75 -30.68
C LEU A 13 -14.31 2.05 -30.29
N ALA A 14 -14.86 3.18 -30.76
CA ALA A 14 -16.26 3.52 -30.54
C ALA A 14 -17.22 2.53 -31.22
N THR A 15 -16.84 2.03 -32.39
CA THR A 15 -17.59 0.98 -33.09
C THR A 15 -17.55 -0.33 -32.32
N ALA A 16 -16.39 -0.75 -31.83
CA ALA A 16 -16.25 -1.96 -31.02
C ALA A 16 -17.01 -1.87 -29.69
N ALA A 17 -16.97 -0.72 -29.01
CA ALA A 17 -17.73 -0.50 -27.78
C ALA A 17 -19.25 -0.54 -28.01
N ARG A 18 -19.76 0.13 -29.06
CA ARG A 18 -21.18 0.04 -29.45
C ARG A 18 -21.59 -1.36 -29.85
N TRP A 19 -20.73 -2.06 -30.59
CA TRP A 19 -20.95 -3.46 -30.96
C TRP A 19 -21.06 -4.34 -29.70
N ALA A 20 -20.13 -4.19 -28.75
CA ALA A 20 -20.15 -4.93 -27.50
C ALA A 20 -21.41 -4.65 -26.68
N LEU A 21 -21.85 -3.39 -26.58
CA LEU A 21 -23.10 -3.02 -25.90
C LEU A 21 -24.35 -3.64 -26.56
N ALA A 22 -24.37 -3.77 -27.89
CA ALA A 22 -25.49 -4.38 -28.61
C ALA A 22 -25.57 -5.90 -28.44
N HIS A 23 -24.46 -6.57 -28.08
CA HIS A 23 -24.39 -8.02 -27.93
C HIS A 23 -24.36 -8.47 -26.46
N ALA A 24 -23.87 -7.65 -25.55
CA ALA A 24 -23.84 -7.97 -24.13
C ALA A 24 -25.25 -8.26 -23.60
N GLY A 25 -25.35 -9.24 -22.71
CA GLY A 25 -26.57 -9.46 -21.95
C GLY A 25 -26.91 -8.25 -21.07
N ALA A 26 -28.13 -8.20 -20.52
CA ALA A 26 -28.58 -7.08 -19.68
C ALA A 26 -27.67 -6.78 -18.47
N GLN A 27 -26.92 -7.78 -17.98
CA GLN A 27 -25.90 -7.66 -16.93
C GLN A 27 -24.48 -7.99 -17.42
N GLY A 28 -24.29 -8.07 -18.74
CA GLY A 28 -23.04 -8.47 -19.37
C GLY A 28 -21.94 -7.44 -19.16
N ARG A 29 -20.72 -7.93 -18.90
CA ARG A 29 -19.52 -7.14 -18.66
C ARG A 29 -18.47 -7.42 -19.71
N LEU A 30 -17.46 -6.56 -19.80
CA LEU A 30 -16.20 -6.91 -20.47
C LEU A 30 -15.33 -7.72 -19.53
N VAL A 31 -14.80 -8.84 -20.03
CA VAL A 31 -13.96 -9.75 -19.25
C VAL A 31 -12.73 -10.12 -20.07
N SER A 32 -11.54 -9.99 -19.48
CA SER A 32 -10.24 -10.33 -20.10
C SER A 32 -9.68 -11.69 -19.63
N ASP A 33 -10.31 -12.33 -18.63
CA ASP A 33 -9.96 -13.66 -18.12
C ASP A 33 -11.09 -14.65 -18.41
N SER A 34 -10.84 -15.62 -19.30
CA SER A 34 -11.84 -16.61 -19.73
C SER A 34 -12.42 -17.43 -18.57
N ARG A 35 -11.69 -17.59 -17.46
CA ARG A 35 -12.14 -18.31 -16.27
C ARG A 35 -13.22 -17.56 -15.49
N GLN A 36 -13.39 -16.26 -15.75
CA GLN A 36 -14.34 -15.38 -15.06
C GLN A 36 -15.59 -15.08 -15.89
N ILE A 37 -15.65 -15.56 -17.13
CA ILE A 37 -16.79 -15.35 -18.04
C ILE A 37 -18.07 -15.92 -17.42
N ARG A 38 -19.14 -15.13 -17.53
CA ARG A 38 -20.51 -15.54 -17.21
C ARG A 38 -21.41 -15.40 -18.45
N PRO A 39 -22.56 -16.07 -18.48
CA PRO A 39 -23.53 -15.91 -19.54
C PRO A 39 -23.89 -14.44 -19.78
N GLY A 40 -23.72 -13.96 -21.01
CA GLY A 40 -23.98 -12.58 -21.40
C GLY A 40 -22.76 -11.65 -21.43
N ASP A 41 -21.60 -12.08 -20.94
CA ASP A 41 -20.37 -11.28 -20.99
C ASP A 41 -19.77 -11.20 -22.40
N ILE A 42 -18.95 -10.17 -22.64
CA ILE A 42 -18.14 -10.04 -23.85
C ILE A 42 -16.67 -10.32 -23.47
N PHE A 43 -16.09 -11.32 -24.13
CA PHE A 43 -14.70 -11.70 -23.90
C PHE A 43 -13.75 -10.80 -24.70
N VAL A 44 -12.76 -10.18 -24.03
CA VAL A 44 -11.74 -9.35 -24.66
C VAL A 44 -10.43 -10.15 -24.76
N ALA A 45 -10.10 -10.59 -25.97
CA ALA A 45 -9.06 -11.59 -26.22
C ALA A 45 -7.87 -11.01 -27.00
N PHE A 46 -6.72 -10.90 -26.36
CA PHE A 46 -5.47 -10.43 -26.97
C PHE A 46 -4.26 -11.23 -26.45
N PRO A 47 -3.11 -11.19 -27.15
CA PRO A 47 -1.86 -11.76 -26.66
C PRO A 47 -1.40 -11.11 -25.35
N GLY A 48 -1.25 -11.91 -24.29
CA GLY A 48 -0.64 -11.50 -23.02
C GLY A 48 0.82 -11.94 -22.90
N ASP A 49 1.44 -11.69 -21.75
CA ASP A 49 2.87 -11.97 -21.53
C ASP A 49 3.19 -13.47 -21.40
N HIS A 50 2.24 -14.26 -20.91
CA HIS A 50 2.40 -15.71 -20.68
C HIS A 50 1.57 -16.59 -21.61
N ALA A 51 0.46 -16.07 -22.14
CA ALA A 51 -0.47 -16.81 -22.97
C ALA A 51 -1.23 -15.89 -23.92
N ASP A 52 -1.66 -16.44 -25.04
CA ASP A 52 -2.51 -15.74 -26.00
C ASP A 52 -3.99 -15.92 -25.64
N GLY A 53 -4.65 -14.82 -25.26
CA GLY A 53 -6.06 -14.82 -24.85
C GLY A 53 -7.00 -15.41 -25.90
N ARG A 54 -6.65 -15.30 -27.18
CA ARG A 54 -7.47 -15.80 -28.30
C ARG A 54 -7.62 -17.31 -28.30
N ARG A 55 -6.65 -18.03 -27.72
CA ARG A 55 -6.71 -19.50 -27.58
C ARG A 55 -7.85 -19.96 -26.66
N PHE A 56 -8.41 -19.05 -25.86
CA PHE A 56 -9.50 -19.35 -24.93
C PHE A 56 -10.89 -18.97 -25.46
N LEU A 57 -11.03 -18.56 -26.73
CA LEU A 57 -12.32 -18.31 -27.36
C LEU A 57 -13.31 -19.50 -27.25
N PRO A 58 -12.89 -20.77 -27.47
CA PRO A 58 -13.80 -21.91 -27.28
C PRO A 58 -14.29 -22.04 -25.84
N ALA A 59 -13.41 -21.80 -24.86
CA ALA A 59 -13.77 -21.86 -23.43
C ALA A 59 -14.74 -20.73 -23.04
N ALA A 60 -14.52 -19.51 -23.56
CA ALA A 60 -15.40 -18.38 -23.34
C ALA A 60 -16.81 -18.62 -23.94
N GLN A 61 -16.89 -19.19 -25.15
CA GLN A 61 -18.16 -19.57 -25.76
C GLN A 61 -18.87 -20.65 -24.93
N ALA A 62 -18.14 -21.68 -24.49
CA ALA A 62 -18.71 -22.73 -23.63
C ALA A 62 -19.23 -22.19 -22.28
N ALA A 63 -18.61 -21.13 -21.76
CA ALA A 63 -19.06 -20.43 -20.54
C ALA A 63 -20.23 -19.44 -20.79
N GLY A 64 -20.68 -19.28 -22.03
CA GLY A 64 -21.85 -18.46 -22.39
C GLY A 64 -21.53 -17.01 -22.76
N ALA A 65 -20.30 -16.70 -23.18
CA ALA A 65 -19.98 -15.39 -23.72
C ALA A 65 -20.94 -15.02 -24.88
N ALA A 66 -21.50 -13.82 -24.84
CA ALA A 66 -22.41 -13.32 -25.87
C ALA A 66 -21.67 -12.83 -27.13
N GLY A 67 -20.36 -12.60 -27.02
CA GLY A 67 -19.48 -12.27 -28.13
C GLY A 67 -18.04 -12.07 -27.68
N ALA A 68 -17.15 -11.79 -28.64
CA ALA A 68 -15.75 -11.51 -28.37
C ALA A 68 -15.20 -10.29 -29.12
N ILE A 69 -14.35 -9.52 -28.46
CA ILE A 69 -13.50 -8.50 -29.09
C ILE A 69 -12.09 -9.09 -29.16
N ILE A 70 -11.53 -9.23 -30.36
CA ILE A 70 -10.27 -9.95 -30.58
C ILE A 70 -9.19 -9.06 -31.18
N GLU A 71 -7.93 -9.30 -30.82
CA GLU A 71 -6.78 -8.70 -31.50
C GLU A 71 -6.77 -9.14 -32.97
N SER A 72 -6.82 -8.18 -33.90
CA SER A 72 -6.92 -8.44 -35.33
C SER A 72 -5.64 -9.03 -35.94
N ARG A 73 -4.46 -8.66 -35.41
CA ARG A 73 -3.18 -9.15 -35.95
C ARG A 73 -2.94 -10.61 -35.61
N GLY A 74 -2.93 -11.47 -36.63
CA GLY A 74 -2.74 -12.92 -36.44
C GLY A 74 -3.95 -13.60 -35.82
N ALA A 75 -5.14 -13.00 -35.96
CA ALA A 75 -6.39 -13.61 -35.55
C ALA A 75 -6.67 -14.85 -36.43
N GLU A 76 -6.90 -15.99 -35.79
CA GLU A 76 -7.59 -17.12 -36.41
C GLU A 76 -9.10 -16.88 -36.37
N THR A 77 -9.85 -17.52 -37.27
CA THR A 77 -11.31 -17.47 -37.26
C THR A 77 -11.85 -17.97 -35.92
N PRO A 78 -12.63 -17.17 -35.17
CA PRO A 78 -13.27 -17.62 -33.94
C PRO A 78 -14.18 -18.83 -34.18
N PRO A 79 -14.52 -19.60 -33.14
CA PRO A 79 -15.36 -20.78 -33.33
C PRO A 79 -16.74 -20.39 -33.87
N ALA A 80 -17.34 -21.29 -34.67
CA ALA A 80 -18.63 -21.04 -35.29
C ALA A 80 -19.71 -20.73 -34.23
N GLY A 81 -20.49 -19.67 -34.49
CA GLY A 81 -21.59 -19.27 -33.62
C GLY A 81 -21.25 -18.26 -32.51
N LEU A 82 -19.98 -17.87 -32.34
CA LEU A 82 -19.60 -16.77 -31.45
C LEU A 82 -19.50 -15.45 -32.23
N PRO A 83 -20.38 -14.46 -32.02
CA PRO A 83 -20.25 -13.13 -32.61
C PRO A 83 -18.92 -12.49 -32.20
N PHE A 84 -18.22 -11.84 -33.12
CA PHE A 84 -16.97 -11.15 -32.78
C PHE A 84 -16.72 -9.88 -33.60
N ILE A 85 -15.87 -9.03 -33.06
CA ILE A 85 -15.26 -7.89 -33.77
C ILE A 85 -13.75 -7.88 -33.56
N ALA A 86 -12.99 -7.59 -34.61
CA ALA A 86 -11.54 -7.54 -34.56
C ALA A 86 -11.04 -6.08 -34.43
N VAL A 87 -10.13 -5.84 -33.51
CA VAL A 87 -9.55 -4.51 -33.22
C VAL A 87 -8.03 -4.63 -33.27
N PRO A 88 -7.32 -3.79 -34.04
CA PRO A 88 -5.86 -3.77 -34.04
C PRO A 88 -5.30 -3.17 -32.74
N GLU A 89 -4.18 -3.72 -32.27
CA GLU A 89 -3.49 -3.23 -31.06
C GLU A 89 -4.41 -3.23 -29.82
N LEU A 90 -5.29 -4.23 -29.73
CA LEU A 90 -6.36 -4.32 -28.74
C LEU A 90 -5.81 -4.26 -27.31
N ARG A 91 -4.65 -4.87 -27.04
CA ARG A 91 -4.03 -4.81 -25.70
C ARG A 91 -3.84 -3.35 -25.25
N ARG A 92 -3.29 -2.51 -26.13
CA ARG A 92 -3.02 -1.10 -25.88
C ARG A 92 -4.29 -0.27 -25.72
N HIS A 93 -5.32 -0.56 -26.53
CA HIS A 93 -6.57 0.20 -26.55
C HIS A 93 -7.68 -0.37 -25.66
N SER A 94 -7.41 -1.46 -24.94
CA SER A 94 -8.42 -2.15 -24.14
C SER A 94 -8.99 -1.27 -23.01
N GLY A 95 -8.19 -0.37 -22.45
CA GLY A 95 -8.63 0.59 -21.43
C GLY A 95 -9.60 1.63 -21.99
N GLU A 96 -9.27 2.24 -23.13
CA GLU A 96 -10.12 3.21 -23.81
C GLU A 96 -11.43 2.58 -24.31
N LEU A 97 -11.34 1.39 -24.90
CA LEU A 97 -12.51 0.61 -25.32
C LEU A 97 -13.43 0.31 -24.13
N ALA A 98 -12.85 -0.16 -23.02
CA ALA A 98 -13.63 -0.48 -21.83
C ALA A 98 -14.22 0.79 -21.17
N ALA A 99 -13.49 1.91 -21.17
CA ALA A 99 -14.01 3.19 -20.73
C ALA A 99 -15.26 3.57 -21.54
N GLN A 100 -15.22 3.42 -22.87
CA GLN A 100 -16.37 3.73 -23.73
C GLN A 100 -17.55 2.77 -23.48
N PHE A 101 -17.30 1.46 -23.34
CA PHE A 101 -18.34 0.48 -23.01
C PHE A 101 -19.06 0.82 -21.70
N TYR A 102 -18.33 1.24 -20.67
CA TYR A 102 -18.90 1.62 -19.38
C TYR A 102 -19.36 3.08 -19.28
N GLY A 103 -19.28 3.85 -20.37
CA GLY A 103 -19.68 5.27 -20.40
C GLY A 103 -18.79 6.15 -19.53
N HIS A 104 -17.47 6.00 -19.65
CA HIS A 104 -16.41 6.68 -18.91
C HIS A 104 -16.65 6.70 -17.39
N PRO A 105 -16.45 5.55 -16.70
CA PRO A 105 -16.92 5.35 -15.35
C PRO A 105 -16.32 6.34 -14.33
N ASN A 106 -15.12 6.86 -14.58
CA ASN A 106 -14.49 7.85 -13.70
C ASN A 106 -14.66 9.31 -14.14
N ALA A 107 -15.47 9.61 -15.16
CA ALA A 107 -15.58 10.98 -15.71
C ALA A 107 -16.05 12.03 -14.68
N ARG A 108 -16.82 11.61 -13.67
CA ARG A 108 -17.31 12.43 -12.55
C ARG A 108 -16.55 12.21 -11.24
N MET A 109 -15.54 11.34 -11.23
CA MET A 109 -14.72 11.10 -10.05
C MET A 109 -13.54 12.06 -10.04
N GLN A 110 -13.36 12.81 -8.95
CA GLN A 110 -12.11 13.54 -8.74
C GLN A 110 -10.98 12.54 -8.54
N THR A 111 -10.04 12.46 -9.48
CA THR A 111 -9.04 11.38 -9.54
C THR A 111 -7.64 11.89 -9.22
N LEU A 112 -7.06 11.37 -8.13
CA LEU A 112 -5.71 11.64 -7.65
C LEU A 112 -4.84 10.39 -7.88
N ALA A 113 -3.82 10.50 -8.74
CA ALA A 113 -2.97 9.38 -9.11
C ALA A 113 -1.55 9.55 -8.54
N ILE A 114 -1.01 8.48 -7.98
CA ILE A 114 0.28 8.49 -7.28
C ILE A 114 1.25 7.54 -7.97
N THR A 115 2.44 8.04 -8.32
CA THR A 115 3.55 7.21 -8.79
C THR A 115 4.83 7.45 -8.00
N GLY A 116 5.74 6.50 -8.13
CA GLY A 116 7.04 6.45 -7.49
C GLY A 116 7.48 5.02 -7.21
N THR A 117 8.68 4.84 -6.66
CA THR A 117 9.14 3.50 -6.22
C THR A 117 8.43 3.12 -4.93
N ASN A 118 8.52 3.95 -3.90
CA ASN A 118 7.96 3.71 -2.57
C ASN A 118 6.85 4.71 -2.22
N GLY A 119 5.98 4.35 -1.26
CA GLY A 119 4.96 5.27 -0.70
C GLY A 119 3.64 5.37 -1.47
N LYS A 120 3.48 4.69 -2.62
CA LYS A 120 2.25 4.69 -3.43
C LYS A 120 1.03 4.22 -2.63
N THR A 121 1.11 3.04 -2.02
CA THR A 121 0.00 2.45 -1.25
C THR A 121 -0.40 3.31 -0.05
N THR A 122 0.58 3.78 0.72
CA THR A 122 0.35 4.70 1.84
C THR A 122 -0.34 5.98 1.36
N SER A 123 0.17 6.60 0.31
CA SER A 123 -0.37 7.86 -0.22
C SER A 123 -1.77 7.69 -0.81
N ALA A 124 -2.01 6.60 -1.55
CA ALA A 124 -3.33 6.30 -2.12
C ALA A 124 -4.37 6.08 -1.02
N LEU A 125 -4.03 5.36 0.05
CA LEU A 125 -4.93 5.19 1.18
C LEU A 125 -5.18 6.51 1.92
N TRP A 126 -4.13 7.28 2.22
CA TRP A 126 -4.27 8.57 2.91
C TRP A 126 -5.11 9.56 2.12
N LEU A 127 -4.92 9.62 0.80
CA LEU A 127 -5.75 10.44 -0.07
C LEU A 127 -7.21 9.99 -0.03
N ALA A 128 -7.48 8.68 -0.09
CA ALA A 128 -8.85 8.17 0.00
C ALA A 128 -9.50 8.46 1.37
N GLN A 129 -8.77 8.25 2.48
CA GLN A 129 -9.22 8.60 3.83
C GLN A 129 -9.49 10.10 3.97
N ALA A 130 -8.57 10.93 3.50
CA ALA A 130 -8.71 12.39 3.57
C ALA A 130 -9.89 12.88 2.71
N LEU A 131 -10.05 12.35 1.50
CA LEU A 131 -11.22 12.63 0.65
C LEU A 131 -12.53 12.23 1.35
N ALA A 132 -12.56 11.07 2.02
CA ALA A 132 -13.72 10.65 2.81
C ALA A 132 -14.02 11.62 3.97
N ARG A 133 -12.99 12.09 4.69
CA ARG A 133 -13.12 13.12 5.74
C ARG A 133 -13.57 14.47 5.20
N LEU A 134 -13.23 14.78 3.96
CA LEU A 134 -13.69 15.98 3.23
C LEU A 134 -15.10 15.80 2.62
N GLY A 135 -15.83 14.75 3.02
CA GLY A 135 -17.22 14.53 2.61
C GLY A 135 -17.39 13.88 1.24
N ARG A 136 -16.33 13.36 0.63
CA ARG A 136 -16.41 12.62 -0.63
C ARG A 136 -16.70 11.16 -0.39
N ARG A 137 -17.32 10.49 -1.36
CA ARG A 137 -17.44 9.04 -1.37
C ARG A 137 -16.23 8.48 -2.11
N ALA A 138 -15.15 8.30 -1.34
CA ALA A 138 -13.84 7.97 -1.88
C ALA A 138 -13.66 6.48 -2.18
N ALA A 139 -13.00 6.20 -3.29
CA ALA A 139 -12.52 4.87 -3.66
C ALA A 139 -11.00 4.85 -3.75
N MET A 140 -10.43 3.66 -3.57
CA MET A 140 -9.01 3.39 -3.78
C MET A 140 -8.82 2.27 -4.81
N VAL A 141 -7.78 2.39 -5.62
CA VAL A 141 -7.22 1.32 -6.45
C VAL A 141 -5.73 1.21 -6.17
N GLY A 142 -5.27 0.06 -5.68
CA GLY A 142 -3.86 -0.13 -5.36
C GLY A 142 -3.51 -1.53 -4.89
N THR A 143 -2.35 -1.67 -4.26
CA THR A 143 -1.81 -2.93 -3.73
C THR A 143 -2.75 -3.59 -2.73
N LEU A 144 -3.46 -2.79 -1.92
CA LEU A 144 -4.44 -3.33 -0.96
C LEU A 144 -5.70 -3.87 -1.63
N GLY A 145 -5.94 -3.51 -2.89
CA GLY A 145 -7.12 -3.90 -3.65
C GLY A 145 -7.87 -2.72 -4.24
N VAL A 146 -9.12 -2.99 -4.60
CA VAL A 146 -10.06 -2.01 -5.15
C VAL A 146 -11.30 -1.96 -4.27
N GLY A 147 -11.73 -0.76 -3.88
CA GLY A 147 -12.91 -0.62 -3.03
C GLY A 147 -13.17 0.79 -2.53
N LEU A 148 -14.28 0.94 -1.80
CA LEU A 148 -14.61 2.17 -1.10
C LEU A 148 -13.78 2.28 0.18
N VAL A 149 -13.39 3.50 0.51
CA VAL A 149 -12.63 3.82 1.71
C VAL A 149 -13.43 4.83 2.53
N SER A 150 -13.62 4.52 3.81
CA SER A 150 -14.18 5.45 4.79
C SER A 150 -13.05 6.20 5.50
N ALA A 151 -13.40 7.13 6.38
CA ALA A 151 -12.42 7.88 7.16
C ALA A 151 -11.54 6.97 8.05
N ASP A 152 -12.11 5.85 8.53
CA ASP A 152 -11.48 4.99 9.56
C ASP A 152 -11.34 3.52 9.12
N SER A 153 -11.88 3.15 7.95
CA SER A 153 -11.83 1.79 7.43
C SER A 153 -11.64 1.75 5.92
N ALA A 154 -11.05 0.67 5.41
CA ALA A 154 -10.93 0.42 3.98
C ALA A 154 -11.58 -0.94 3.65
N GLU A 155 -12.71 -0.92 2.93
CA GLU A 155 -13.35 -2.12 2.41
C GLU A 155 -12.82 -2.40 1.01
N VAL A 156 -11.58 -2.85 0.93
CA VAL A 156 -10.88 -3.12 -0.32
C VAL A 156 -10.85 -4.61 -0.65
N GLN A 157 -11.21 -4.94 -1.88
CA GLN A 157 -11.13 -6.31 -2.39
C GLN A 157 -9.77 -6.54 -3.02
N ALA A 158 -9.01 -7.49 -2.48
CA ALA A 158 -7.71 -7.86 -3.04
C ALA A 158 -7.86 -8.37 -4.48
N THR A 159 -7.14 -7.75 -5.41
CA THR A 159 -7.16 -8.09 -6.85
C THR A 159 -5.97 -8.96 -7.27
N GLY A 160 -4.97 -9.12 -6.39
CA GLY A 160 -3.71 -9.79 -6.70
C GLY A 160 -2.72 -8.96 -7.54
N PHE A 161 -3.12 -7.75 -7.97
CA PHE A 161 -2.27 -6.81 -8.73
C PHE A 161 -2.38 -5.39 -8.16
N THR A 162 -1.26 -4.68 -8.04
CA THR A 162 -1.24 -3.26 -7.61
C THR A 162 -2.05 -2.36 -8.55
N THR A 163 -2.02 -2.65 -9.85
CA THR A 163 -2.88 -2.01 -10.86
C THR A 163 -3.51 -3.14 -11.68
N PRO A 164 -4.84 -3.35 -11.63
CA PRO A 164 -5.53 -4.37 -12.45
C PRO A 164 -5.25 -4.17 -13.95
N ASP A 165 -5.49 -5.18 -14.79
CA ASP A 165 -5.47 -4.96 -16.24
C ASP A 165 -6.54 -3.95 -16.66
N ALA A 166 -6.38 -3.33 -17.83
CA ALA A 166 -7.17 -2.18 -18.24
C ALA A 166 -8.68 -2.48 -18.27
N VAL A 167 -9.09 -3.68 -18.71
CA VAL A 167 -10.49 -4.10 -18.75
C VAL A 167 -11.02 -4.28 -17.34
N GLN A 168 -10.30 -5.00 -16.49
CA GLN A 168 -10.69 -5.16 -15.08
C GLN A 168 -10.79 -3.81 -14.35
N LEU A 169 -9.83 -2.89 -14.57
CA LEU A 169 -9.84 -1.57 -13.95
C LEU A 169 -11.13 -0.82 -14.29
N GLN A 170 -11.47 -0.71 -15.58
CA GLN A 170 -12.68 0.00 -16.02
C GLN A 170 -13.97 -0.67 -15.52
N THR A 171 -14.02 -2.02 -15.51
CA THR A 171 -15.14 -2.77 -14.91
C THR A 171 -15.32 -2.44 -13.43
N ARG A 172 -14.24 -2.41 -12.65
CA ARG A 172 -14.30 -2.08 -11.23
C ARG A 172 -14.66 -0.61 -10.98
N LEU A 173 -14.19 0.31 -11.82
CA LEU A 173 -14.60 1.71 -11.76
C LEU A 173 -16.09 1.88 -12.03
N ALA A 174 -16.66 1.08 -12.92
CA ALA A 174 -18.11 1.07 -13.16
C ALA A 174 -18.88 0.57 -11.93
N ASP A 175 -18.41 -0.49 -11.28
CA ASP A 175 -18.97 -0.99 -10.01
C ASP A 175 -18.89 0.10 -8.91
N LEU A 176 -17.74 0.78 -8.78
CA LEU A 176 -17.54 1.88 -7.81
C LEU A 176 -18.44 3.09 -8.09
N ARG A 177 -18.59 3.48 -9.36
CA ARG A 177 -19.53 4.53 -9.78
C ARG A 177 -20.96 4.16 -9.39
N ALA A 178 -21.37 2.93 -9.66
CA ALA A 178 -22.69 2.43 -9.28
C ALA A 178 -22.89 2.43 -7.76
N ALA A 179 -21.82 2.19 -7.00
CA ALA A 179 -21.80 2.32 -5.55
C ALA A 179 -21.74 3.78 -5.05
N GLY A 180 -21.76 4.79 -5.95
CA GLY A 180 -21.81 6.22 -5.63
C GLY A 180 -20.45 6.89 -5.46
N ALA A 181 -19.34 6.24 -5.81
CA ALA A 181 -18.01 6.85 -5.69
C ALA A 181 -17.88 8.11 -6.56
N ASP A 182 -17.35 9.18 -5.97
CA ASP A 182 -17.18 10.48 -6.63
C ASP A 182 -15.76 11.06 -6.47
N ALA A 183 -14.87 10.31 -5.80
CA ALA A 183 -13.45 10.58 -5.72
C ALA A 183 -12.66 9.26 -5.77
N LEU A 184 -11.47 9.29 -6.37
CA LEU A 184 -10.61 8.12 -6.59
C LEU A 184 -9.17 8.47 -6.27
N ALA A 185 -8.55 7.69 -5.38
CA ALA A 185 -7.11 7.64 -5.22
C ALA A 185 -6.56 6.37 -5.88
N ILE A 186 -5.59 6.49 -6.79
CA ILE A 186 -5.09 5.35 -7.57
C ILE A 186 -3.57 5.27 -7.61
N GLU A 187 -3.04 4.07 -7.40
CA GLU A 187 -1.63 3.76 -7.62
C GLU A 187 -1.33 3.60 -9.13
N ALA A 188 -0.52 4.51 -9.66
CA ALA A 188 -0.02 4.48 -11.04
C ALA A 188 1.38 3.84 -11.07
N THR A 189 1.42 2.50 -11.16
CA THR A 189 2.70 1.77 -11.24
C THR A 189 3.41 2.02 -12.57
N SER A 190 4.75 1.91 -12.61
CA SER A 190 5.50 2.03 -13.87
C SER A 190 5.08 0.98 -14.88
N ILE A 191 4.90 -0.27 -14.43
CA ILE A 191 4.40 -1.37 -15.26
C ILE A 191 2.97 -1.08 -15.73
N GLY A 192 2.08 -0.56 -14.87
CA GLY A 192 0.72 -0.21 -15.25
C GLY A 192 0.65 0.91 -16.28
N LEU A 193 1.51 1.92 -16.15
CA LEU A 193 1.64 3.02 -17.11
C LEU A 193 2.19 2.53 -18.46
N GLU A 194 3.26 1.74 -18.46
CA GLU A 194 3.86 1.20 -19.70
C GLU A 194 2.94 0.20 -20.40
N GLN A 195 2.19 -0.61 -19.65
CA GLN A 195 1.21 -1.54 -20.21
C GLN A 195 -0.14 -0.90 -20.53
N HIS A 196 -0.24 0.43 -20.52
CA HIS A 196 -1.47 1.15 -20.88
C HIS A 196 -2.69 0.77 -20.02
N ARG A 197 -2.48 0.30 -18.78
CA ARG A 197 -3.55 -0.17 -17.90
C ARG A 197 -4.44 0.97 -17.39
N LEU A 198 -3.89 2.19 -17.32
CA LEU A 198 -4.61 3.39 -16.88
C LEU A 198 -5.31 4.11 -18.04
N ASP A 199 -5.11 3.68 -19.29
CA ASP A 199 -5.64 4.39 -20.45
C ASP A 199 -7.19 4.42 -20.41
N GLY A 200 -7.75 5.55 -20.84
CA GLY A 200 -9.18 5.85 -20.70
C GLY A 200 -9.59 6.44 -19.35
N LEU A 201 -8.69 6.57 -18.37
CA LEU A 201 -8.97 7.32 -17.13
C LEU A 201 -8.81 8.83 -17.35
N ARG A 202 -9.73 9.59 -16.77
CA ARG A 202 -9.49 11.01 -16.44
C ARG A 202 -8.65 11.12 -15.17
N ILE A 203 -7.56 11.87 -15.18
CA ILE A 203 -6.72 12.10 -13.98
C ILE A 203 -6.61 13.60 -13.74
N ASP A 204 -6.99 14.06 -12.54
CA ASP A 204 -7.01 15.48 -12.21
C ASP A 204 -5.68 15.94 -11.60
N VAL A 205 -5.08 15.13 -10.73
CA VAL A 205 -3.84 15.44 -10.02
C VAL A 205 -2.90 14.25 -10.05
N ALA A 206 -1.62 14.50 -10.36
CA ALA A 206 -0.56 13.52 -10.34
C ALA A 206 0.42 13.82 -9.20
N VAL A 207 0.85 12.79 -8.47
CA VAL A 207 1.79 12.91 -7.36
C VAL A 207 3.02 12.04 -7.63
N PHE A 208 4.21 12.63 -7.52
CA PHE A 208 5.49 11.93 -7.55
C PHE A 208 6.06 11.82 -6.13
N THR A 209 6.29 10.60 -5.65
CA THR A 209 6.88 10.38 -4.32
C THR A 209 8.40 10.31 -4.34
N ASN A 210 8.98 9.36 -5.08
CA ASN A 210 10.42 9.10 -5.17
C ASN A 210 10.75 8.14 -6.34
N LEU A 211 12.03 8.01 -6.66
CA LEU A 211 12.56 7.09 -7.67
C LEU A 211 13.88 6.44 -7.24
N THR A 212 13.79 5.21 -6.74
CA THR A 212 14.95 4.34 -6.41
C THR A 212 15.00 3.10 -7.31
N HIS A 213 16.11 2.34 -7.24
CA HIS A 213 16.32 1.13 -8.06
C HIS A 213 15.30 0.04 -7.71
N ASP A 214 14.40 -0.25 -8.65
CA ASP A 214 13.39 -1.31 -8.55
C ASP A 214 12.93 -1.70 -9.95
N HIS A 215 12.33 -2.89 -10.11
CA HIS A 215 11.72 -3.39 -11.34
C HIS A 215 12.61 -3.39 -12.61
N LEU A 216 13.94 -3.44 -12.46
CA LEU A 216 14.87 -3.46 -13.60
C LEU A 216 14.84 -4.78 -14.37
N ASP A 217 14.37 -5.86 -13.73
CA ASP A 217 14.03 -7.13 -14.37
C ASP A 217 12.95 -6.97 -15.45
N TYR A 218 12.05 -6.00 -15.30
CA TYR A 218 11.03 -5.67 -16.28
C TYR A 218 11.46 -4.55 -17.24
N HIS A 219 11.94 -3.42 -16.71
CA HIS A 219 12.23 -2.21 -17.50
C HIS A 219 13.57 -2.28 -18.24
N GLY A 220 14.47 -3.19 -17.86
CA GLY A 220 15.81 -3.35 -18.40
C GLY A 220 16.80 -2.25 -17.98
N THR A 221 16.39 -0.99 -18.00
CA THR A 221 17.22 0.17 -17.63
C THR A 221 16.49 1.12 -16.69
N PHE A 222 17.26 1.83 -15.85
CA PHE A 222 16.71 2.85 -14.96
C PHE A 222 16.07 4.02 -15.73
N ALA A 223 16.61 4.36 -16.91
CA ALA A 223 16.07 5.40 -17.77
C ALA A 223 14.68 5.03 -18.33
N ALA A 224 14.47 3.76 -18.73
CA ALA A 224 13.16 3.27 -19.16
C ALA A 224 12.15 3.28 -18.00
N TYR A 225 12.58 2.85 -16.80
CA TYR A 225 11.77 2.89 -15.59
C TYR A 225 11.31 4.31 -15.21
N GLU A 226 12.21 5.29 -15.29
CA GLU A 226 11.89 6.70 -15.09
C GLU A 226 10.91 7.22 -16.16
N ALA A 227 11.18 6.93 -17.43
CA ALA A 227 10.35 7.35 -18.56
C ALA A 227 8.92 6.80 -18.48
N ALA A 228 8.73 5.56 -18.01
CA ALA A 228 7.41 4.98 -17.78
C ALA A 228 6.60 5.81 -16.77
N LYS A 229 7.23 6.32 -15.70
CA LYS A 229 6.54 7.17 -14.71
C LYS A 229 6.28 8.59 -15.22
N HIS A 230 7.14 9.12 -16.10
CA HIS A 230 6.89 10.41 -16.75
C HIS A 230 5.57 10.44 -17.53
N ALA A 231 5.07 9.30 -18.00
CA ALA A 231 3.78 9.20 -18.70
C ALA A 231 2.62 9.79 -17.86
N LEU A 232 2.61 9.58 -16.55
CA LEU A 232 1.59 10.16 -15.66
C LEU A 232 1.63 11.70 -15.66
N PHE A 233 2.82 12.28 -15.74
CA PHE A 233 3.01 13.74 -15.76
C PHE A 233 2.83 14.35 -17.14
N ARG A 234 2.52 13.52 -18.15
CA ARG A 234 2.06 13.91 -19.48
C ARG A 234 0.58 13.57 -19.71
N TRP A 235 -0.13 13.11 -18.68
CA TRP A 235 -1.50 12.65 -18.81
C TRP A 235 -2.42 13.75 -19.36
N PRO A 236 -3.25 13.48 -20.37
CA PRO A 236 -4.17 14.46 -20.92
C PRO A 236 -5.18 14.95 -19.88
N GLY A 237 -5.44 16.27 -19.87
CA GLY A 237 -6.42 16.89 -18.96
C GLY A 237 -5.96 17.04 -17.51
N LEU A 238 -4.69 16.75 -17.20
CA LEU A 238 -4.11 16.95 -15.88
C LEU A 238 -4.23 18.41 -15.44
N ARG A 239 -4.73 18.67 -14.23
CA ARG A 239 -4.88 20.03 -13.69
C ARG A 239 -3.70 20.45 -12.83
N ALA A 240 -3.10 19.49 -12.13
CA ALA A 240 -1.95 19.76 -11.27
C ALA A 240 -0.99 18.57 -11.15
N ALA A 241 0.26 18.87 -10.82
CA ALA A 241 1.30 17.92 -10.48
C ALA A 241 1.95 18.30 -9.15
N VAL A 242 2.12 17.34 -8.27
CA VAL A 242 2.77 17.49 -6.96
C VAL A 242 4.06 16.68 -6.97
N ILE A 243 5.19 17.36 -6.80
CA ILE A 243 6.52 16.76 -7.00
C ILE A 243 7.38 16.91 -5.75
N ASN A 244 7.86 15.80 -5.23
CA ASN A 244 8.87 15.78 -4.18
C ASN A 244 10.26 16.19 -4.73
N LEU A 245 10.82 17.30 -4.24
CA LEU A 245 12.15 17.79 -4.64
C LEU A 245 13.29 17.18 -3.83
N ASP A 246 13.01 16.56 -2.69
CA ASP A 246 14.06 15.90 -1.90
C ASP A 246 14.54 14.59 -2.57
N ASP A 247 13.78 14.09 -3.54
CA ASP A 247 14.25 13.03 -4.41
C ASP A 247 15.11 13.61 -5.56
N PRO A 248 16.29 13.04 -5.88
CA PRO A 248 17.13 13.52 -6.97
C PRO A 248 16.46 13.54 -8.35
N ALA A 249 15.40 12.76 -8.57
CA ALA A 249 14.59 12.80 -9.79
C ALA A 249 13.53 13.92 -9.78
N GLY A 250 13.24 14.54 -8.64
CA GLY A 250 12.21 15.56 -8.47
C GLY A 250 12.27 16.68 -9.51
N GLU A 251 13.44 17.30 -9.70
CA GLU A 251 13.59 18.36 -10.71
C GLU A 251 13.45 17.85 -12.16
N ARG A 252 13.75 16.58 -12.44
CA ARG A 252 13.52 15.97 -13.76
C ARG A 252 12.02 15.80 -14.02
N PHE A 253 11.26 15.35 -13.02
CA PHE A 253 9.80 15.28 -13.09
C PHE A 253 9.15 16.67 -13.20
N ALA A 254 9.63 17.65 -12.42
CA ALA A 254 9.16 19.03 -12.52
C ALA A 254 9.40 19.61 -13.92
N ARG A 255 10.55 19.31 -14.53
CA ARG A 255 10.86 19.69 -15.91
C ARG A 255 9.89 19.07 -16.91
N VAL A 256 9.57 17.78 -16.77
CA VAL A 256 8.56 17.12 -17.62
C VAL A 256 7.21 17.84 -17.60
N VAL A 257 6.79 18.36 -16.44
CA VAL A 257 5.55 19.14 -16.30
C VAL A 257 5.66 20.52 -16.97
N ARG A 258 6.81 21.20 -16.82
CA ARG A 258 7.05 22.52 -17.42
C ARG A 258 7.17 22.48 -18.95
N GLU A 259 7.72 21.40 -19.50
CA GLU A 259 7.99 21.22 -20.93
C GLU A 259 6.87 20.48 -21.67
N ARG A 260 5.69 20.30 -21.05
CA ARG A 260 4.57 19.66 -21.73
C ARG A 260 4.13 20.49 -22.94
N ALA A 261 3.74 19.77 -24.00
CA ALA A 261 3.32 20.38 -25.25
C ALA A 261 1.84 20.82 -25.26
N ASP A 262 1.08 20.58 -24.19
CA ASP A 262 -0.33 20.95 -24.11
C ASP A 262 -0.52 22.44 -23.81
N ALA A 263 -1.53 23.04 -24.46
CA ALA A 263 -1.87 24.45 -24.27
C ALA A 263 -2.46 24.77 -22.88
N VAL A 264 -2.79 23.75 -22.09
CA VAL A 264 -3.38 23.90 -20.76
C VAL A 264 -2.27 23.94 -19.71
N ALA A 265 -2.17 25.05 -18.99
CA ALA A 265 -1.22 25.18 -17.91
C ALA A 265 -1.54 24.19 -16.76
N VAL A 266 -0.62 23.27 -16.49
CA VAL A 266 -0.67 22.39 -15.33
C VAL A 266 -0.08 23.11 -14.12
N LYS A 267 -0.82 23.19 -13.01
CA LYS A 267 -0.30 23.75 -11.76
C LYS A 267 0.76 22.82 -11.16
N LEU A 268 2.01 23.28 -11.09
CA LEU A 268 3.10 22.57 -10.42
C LEU A 268 3.18 23.00 -8.95
N LEU A 269 3.09 22.05 -8.03
CA LEU A 269 3.40 22.23 -6.62
C LEU A 269 4.61 21.38 -6.24
N ARG A 270 5.63 22.01 -5.71
CA ARG A 270 6.84 21.35 -5.22
C ARG A 270 6.75 21.17 -3.72
N THR A 271 7.14 20.00 -3.25
CA THR A 271 7.19 19.65 -1.82
C THR A 271 8.63 19.37 -1.42
N SER A 272 9.03 19.79 -0.23
CA SER A 272 10.37 19.51 0.28
C SER A 272 10.47 19.68 1.80
N CYS A 273 11.43 18.99 2.40
CA CYS A 273 11.92 19.16 3.77
C CYS A 273 13.29 19.86 3.82
N THR A 274 13.94 20.07 2.67
CA THR A 274 15.32 20.59 2.59
C THR A 274 15.47 21.86 1.74
N ASP A 275 14.56 22.11 0.81
CA ASP A 275 14.51 23.27 -0.07
C ASP A 275 13.35 24.21 0.32
N ALA A 276 13.69 25.33 0.95
CA ALA A 276 12.73 26.36 1.33
C ALA A 276 12.13 27.13 0.13
N SER A 277 12.58 26.89 -1.11
CA SER A 277 11.94 27.45 -2.30
C SER A 277 10.67 26.69 -2.70
N ALA A 278 10.44 25.49 -2.16
CA ALA A 278 9.26 24.67 -2.44
C ALA A 278 7.97 25.33 -1.94
N GLU A 279 6.87 25.15 -2.66
CA GLU A 279 5.57 25.72 -2.29
C GLU A 279 5.01 25.13 -0.99
N LEU A 280 5.21 23.82 -0.77
CA LEU A 280 5.00 23.17 0.52
C LEU A 280 6.35 22.80 1.12
N PHE A 281 6.71 23.44 2.23
CA PHE A 281 7.98 23.21 2.89
C PHE A 281 7.78 22.77 4.33
N ALA A 282 8.28 21.59 4.70
CA ALA A 282 8.31 21.14 6.09
C ALA A 282 9.68 21.42 6.72
N HIS A 283 9.69 22.00 7.93
CA HIS A 283 10.92 22.22 8.68
C HIS A 283 10.70 22.02 10.18
N GLY A 284 11.79 22.06 10.96
CA GLY A 284 11.70 21.80 12.41
C GLY A 284 11.18 20.40 12.70
N ILE A 285 11.61 19.42 11.91
CA ILE A 285 11.15 18.04 12.01
C ILE A 285 11.72 17.41 13.28
N VAL A 286 10.83 16.86 14.10
CA VAL A 286 11.15 16.20 15.36
C VAL A 286 10.40 14.88 15.48
N ALA A 287 11.04 13.88 16.08
CA ALA A 287 10.36 12.65 16.46
C ALA A 287 9.43 12.90 17.66
N ARG A 288 8.30 12.20 17.69
CA ARG A 288 7.36 12.14 18.82
C ARG A 288 7.26 10.69 19.32
N PRO A 289 6.78 10.45 20.56
CA PRO A 289 6.68 9.09 21.11
C PRO A 289 5.88 8.08 20.27
N ALA A 290 5.00 8.56 19.38
CA ALA A 290 4.19 7.75 18.47
C ALA A 290 3.96 8.46 17.11
N GLY A 291 5.01 9.12 16.56
CA GLY A 291 4.88 9.81 15.27
C GLY A 291 5.95 10.86 15.01
N MET A 292 5.60 11.86 14.19
CA MET A 292 6.49 12.97 13.81
C MET A 292 5.79 14.31 14.01
N GLY A 293 6.55 15.33 14.44
CA GLY A 293 6.12 16.73 14.52
C GLY A 293 6.96 17.59 13.57
N PHE A 294 6.35 18.59 12.94
CA PHE A 294 7.04 19.55 12.06
C PHE A 294 6.23 20.83 11.88
N THR A 295 6.85 21.86 11.32
CA THR A 295 6.16 23.08 10.87
C THR A 295 6.03 23.04 9.35
N LEU A 296 4.79 23.10 8.85
CA LEU A 296 4.48 23.25 7.44
C LEU A 296 4.42 24.73 7.09
N ARG A 297 5.10 25.14 6.03
CA ARG A 297 4.90 26.44 5.39
C ARG A 297 4.12 26.27 4.09
N TRP A 298 3.04 27.05 3.93
CA TRP A 298 2.20 27.10 2.74
C TRP A 298 1.72 28.52 2.51
N GLN A 299 1.94 29.07 1.31
CA GLN A 299 1.54 30.44 0.94
C GLN A 299 1.98 31.55 1.94
N GLY A 300 3.12 31.36 2.59
CA GLY A 300 3.64 32.31 3.58
C GLY A 300 3.10 32.11 5.00
N GLU A 301 2.07 31.28 5.18
CA GLU A 301 1.58 30.88 6.49
C GLU A 301 2.35 29.66 7.01
N THR A 302 2.39 29.53 8.34
CA THR A 302 3.01 28.40 9.04
C THR A 302 2.00 27.67 9.89
N HIS A 303 2.08 26.34 9.87
CA HIS A 303 1.19 25.46 10.62
C HIS A 303 2.02 24.42 11.36
N ALA A 304 1.84 24.33 12.68
CA ALA A 304 2.39 23.21 13.45
C ALA A 304 1.60 21.94 13.09
N VAL A 305 2.30 20.86 12.77
CA VAL A 305 1.69 19.59 12.35
C VAL A 305 2.30 18.47 13.18
N GLU A 306 1.43 17.57 13.64
CA GLU A 306 1.83 16.27 14.17
C GLU A 306 1.10 15.19 13.38
N ILE A 307 1.84 14.15 13.01
CA ILE A 307 1.31 12.99 12.31
C ILE A 307 1.58 11.74 13.13
N GLY A 308 0.56 10.90 13.28
CA GLY A 308 0.65 9.62 13.98
C GLY A 308 1.32 8.53 13.14
N VAL A 309 2.38 8.86 12.42
CA VAL A 309 3.16 7.91 11.61
C VAL A 309 4.66 8.23 11.70
N PRO A 310 5.54 7.24 11.89
CA PRO A 310 6.97 7.46 12.05
C PRO A 310 7.68 7.64 10.70
N GLY A 311 8.84 8.30 10.72
CA GLY A 311 9.79 8.33 9.61
C GLY A 311 9.69 9.56 8.71
N LEU A 312 10.85 10.06 8.27
CA LEU A 312 10.96 11.21 7.36
C LEU A 312 10.27 10.95 6.00
N TYR A 313 10.38 9.74 5.45
CA TYR A 313 9.70 9.41 4.20
C TYR A 313 8.17 9.52 4.30
N ASN A 314 7.60 9.35 5.49
CA ASN A 314 6.17 9.53 5.71
C ASN A 314 5.80 11.02 5.75
N ILE A 315 6.70 11.92 6.14
CA ILE A 315 6.52 13.36 5.95
C ILE A 315 6.50 13.68 4.45
N HIS A 316 7.38 13.09 3.62
CA HIS A 316 7.33 13.27 2.16
C HIS A 316 6.00 12.78 1.56
N ASN A 317 5.55 11.58 1.93
CA ASN A 317 4.25 11.07 1.50
C ASN A 317 3.10 12.00 1.93
N TRP A 318 3.17 12.51 3.17
CA TRP A 318 2.16 13.39 3.73
C TRP A 318 2.12 14.74 3.01
N LEU A 319 3.28 15.32 2.70
CA LEU A 319 3.38 16.54 1.90
C LEU A 319 2.83 16.33 0.48
N GLY A 320 3.14 15.20 -0.15
CA GLY A 320 2.59 14.84 -1.47
C GLY A 320 1.07 14.75 -1.47
N CYS A 321 0.49 14.08 -0.47
CA CYS A 321 -0.97 13.98 -0.31
C CYS A 321 -1.62 15.34 -0.01
N THR A 322 -1.02 16.11 0.90
CA THR A 322 -1.48 17.46 1.27
C THR A 322 -1.46 18.39 0.06
N GLY A 323 -0.35 18.39 -0.70
CA GLY A 323 -0.23 19.14 -1.94
C GLY A 323 -1.28 18.75 -2.96
N ALA A 324 -1.63 17.46 -3.05
CA ALA A 324 -2.63 16.99 -4.02
C ALA A 324 -4.04 17.47 -3.67
N LEU A 325 -4.41 17.47 -2.38
CA LEU A 325 -5.69 17.99 -1.91
C LEU A 325 -5.78 19.52 -2.06
N LEU A 326 -4.72 20.25 -1.73
CA LEU A 326 -4.64 21.70 -1.95
C LEU A 326 -4.71 22.04 -3.44
N ALA A 327 -4.05 21.27 -4.30
CA ALA A 327 -4.13 21.42 -5.75
C ALA A 327 -5.52 21.07 -6.30
N ALA A 328 -6.22 20.14 -5.67
CA ALA A 328 -7.59 19.76 -6.00
C ALA A 328 -8.62 20.84 -5.58
N GLY A 329 -8.21 21.85 -4.80
CA GLY A 329 -9.00 23.03 -4.47
C GLY A 329 -9.61 23.02 -3.07
N TYR A 330 -9.25 22.09 -2.20
CA TYR A 330 -9.77 22.05 -0.83
C TYR A 330 -9.12 23.14 0.06
N PRO A 331 -9.87 23.76 0.99
CA PRO A 331 -9.32 24.76 1.91
C PRO A 331 -8.22 24.17 2.81
N VAL A 332 -7.17 24.96 3.08
CA VAL A 332 -6.00 24.49 3.86
C VAL A 332 -6.39 23.97 5.24
N ALA A 333 -7.33 24.63 5.93
CA ALA A 333 -7.79 24.20 7.25
C ALA A 333 -8.40 22.79 7.21
N ASP A 334 -9.25 22.51 6.23
CA ASP A 334 -9.92 21.22 6.06
C ASP A 334 -8.91 20.13 5.65
N VAL A 335 -7.97 20.47 4.76
CA VAL A 335 -6.90 19.55 4.34
C VAL A 335 -6.04 19.17 5.54
N LEU A 336 -5.60 20.13 6.36
CA LEU A 336 -4.78 19.86 7.54
C LEU A 336 -5.54 19.04 8.58
N ALA A 337 -6.83 19.32 8.80
CA ALA A 337 -7.67 18.53 9.69
C ALA A 337 -7.80 17.07 9.21
N ALA A 338 -8.08 16.86 7.92
CA ALA A 338 -8.20 15.54 7.33
C ALA A 338 -6.87 14.76 7.35
N MET A 339 -5.77 15.44 6.98
CA MET A 339 -4.45 14.84 6.86
C MET A 339 -3.77 14.57 8.21
N ARG A 340 -4.14 15.25 9.30
CA ARG A 340 -3.68 14.90 10.67
C ARG A 340 -4.30 13.60 11.18
N ALA A 341 -5.48 13.24 10.67
CA ALA A 341 -6.25 12.08 11.11
C ALA A 341 -6.06 10.83 10.22
N VAL A 342 -5.12 10.86 9.27
CA VAL A 342 -4.80 9.68 8.46
C VAL A 342 -4.14 8.61 9.32
N THR A 343 -4.44 7.35 9.02
CA THR A 343 -3.87 6.20 9.72
C THR A 343 -2.93 5.43 8.79
N PRO A 344 -1.92 4.72 9.32
CA PRO A 344 -1.06 3.90 8.48
C PRO A 344 -1.86 2.85 7.70
N ALA A 345 -1.41 2.53 6.48
CA ALA A 345 -1.98 1.42 5.74
C ALA A 345 -1.78 0.10 6.50
N PRO A 346 -2.73 -0.85 6.40
CA PRO A 346 -2.54 -2.18 6.98
C PRO A 346 -1.18 -2.75 6.59
N GLY A 347 -0.38 -3.16 7.58
CA GLY A 347 0.95 -3.70 7.37
C GLY A 347 2.02 -2.74 6.86
N ARG A 348 1.81 -1.41 6.96
CA ARG A 348 2.81 -0.37 6.59
C ARG A 348 2.99 0.59 7.76
N MET A 349 4.07 0.41 8.52
CA MET A 349 4.31 1.10 9.80
C MET A 349 3.06 1.10 10.70
N GLN A 350 2.32 -0.02 10.71
CA GLN A 350 1.09 -0.16 11.46
C GLN A 350 1.42 -0.26 12.94
N MET A 351 1.06 0.77 13.70
CA MET A 351 1.40 0.87 15.13
C MET A 351 0.31 0.25 16.01
N GLN A 352 0.74 -0.44 17.07
CA GLN A 352 -0.10 -0.99 18.14
C GLN A 352 0.59 -0.75 19.49
N GLY A 353 -0.22 -0.43 20.51
CA GLY A 353 0.26 -0.02 21.82
C GLY A 353 0.89 1.39 21.83
N GLY A 354 1.96 1.57 22.59
CA GLY A 354 2.75 2.80 22.58
C GLY A 354 2.25 3.93 23.48
N ALA A 355 1.12 3.75 24.17
CA ALA A 355 0.64 4.72 25.15
C ALA A 355 1.63 4.88 26.30
N LEU A 356 2.00 6.12 26.63
CA LEU A 356 2.88 6.44 27.76
C LEU A 356 2.22 7.55 28.59
N ASP A 357 2.25 7.40 29.91
CA ASP A 357 1.92 8.48 30.84
C ASP A 357 3.08 9.49 30.96
N ALA A 358 2.89 10.53 31.78
CA ALA A 358 3.90 11.57 31.99
C ALA A 358 5.21 11.05 32.62
N ASP A 359 5.15 9.93 33.35
CA ASP A 359 6.31 9.27 33.96
C ASP A 359 6.94 8.24 33.01
N GLY A 360 6.40 8.10 31.79
CA GLY A 360 6.83 7.14 30.77
C GLY A 360 6.57 5.69 31.16
N ARG A 361 5.50 5.42 31.92
CA ARG A 361 4.92 4.09 32.16
C ARG A 361 3.76 3.87 31.20
N GLY A 362 3.54 2.64 30.78
CA GLY A 362 2.42 2.31 29.88
C GLY A 362 2.72 1.10 29.01
N GLU A 363 2.68 1.29 27.70
CA GLU A 363 2.75 0.20 26.72
C GLU A 363 3.93 0.38 25.77
N PRO A 364 4.71 -0.69 25.49
CA PRO A 364 5.67 -0.67 24.40
C PRO A 364 4.97 -0.34 23.09
N LEU A 365 5.71 0.27 22.17
CA LEU A 365 5.22 0.51 20.82
C LEU A 365 5.62 -0.66 19.93
N VAL A 366 4.65 -1.35 19.33
CA VAL A 366 4.91 -2.39 18.34
C VAL A 366 4.48 -1.91 16.96
N VAL A 367 5.33 -2.07 15.97
CA VAL A 367 5.14 -1.58 14.61
C VAL A 367 5.24 -2.75 13.64
N VAL A 368 4.17 -3.01 12.88
CA VAL A 368 4.12 -4.05 11.85
C VAL A 368 4.38 -3.44 10.47
N ASP A 369 5.34 -3.96 9.72
CA ASP A 369 5.70 -3.46 8.38
C ASP A 369 5.97 -4.58 7.35
N TYR A 370 5.72 -4.27 6.07
CA TYR A 370 5.95 -5.16 4.92
C TYR A 370 7.43 -5.24 4.49
N ALA A 371 8.35 -4.59 5.18
CA ALA A 371 9.77 -4.59 4.89
C ALA A 371 10.35 -6.02 4.82
N HIS A 372 10.50 -6.54 3.60
CA HIS A 372 11.00 -7.89 3.31
C HIS A 372 12.22 -7.88 2.38
N THR A 373 12.83 -6.72 2.17
CA THR A 373 14.09 -6.51 1.43
C THR A 373 15.11 -5.83 2.35
N PRO A 374 16.43 -5.91 2.05
CA PRO A 374 17.46 -5.23 2.84
C PRO A 374 17.19 -3.73 3.01
N ASP A 375 17.00 -3.02 1.89
CA ASP A 375 16.71 -1.58 1.88
C ASP A 375 15.44 -1.24 2.68
N ALA A 376 14.34 -1.97 2.48
CA ALA A 376 13.10 -1.70 3.21
C ALA A 376 13.24 -1.92 4.71
N LEU A 377 13.98 -2.95 5.14
CA LEU A 377 14.25 -3.23 6.56
C LEU A 377 15.10 -2.12 7.18
N GLU A 378 16.16 -1.70 6.50
CA GLU A 378 17.02 -0.60 6.93
C GLU A 378 16.22 0.70 7.08
N GLN A 379 15.42 1.07 6.07
CA GLN A 379 14.59 2.27 6.11
C GLN A 379 13.55 2.23 7.24
N ALA A 380 12.95 1.07 7.52
CA ALA A 380 12.04 0.91 8.65
C ALA A 380 12.75 1.13 10.01
N LEU A 381 13.96 0.58 10.17
CA LEU A 381 14.76 0.73 11.39
C LEU A 381 15.25 2.17 11.56
N VAL A 382 15.73 2.81 10.50
CA VAL A 382 16.12 4.23 10.49
C VAL A 382 14.94 5.13 10.88
N ALA A 383 13.72 4.83 10.40
CA ALA A 383 12.53 5.59 10.74
C ALA A 383 12.09 5.42 12.21
N LEU A 384 12.31 4.25 12.81
CA LEU A 384 11.90 3.95 14.18
C LEU A 384 12.95 4.32 15.24
N ARG A 385 14.22 4.42 14.85
CA ARG A 385 15.31 4.75 15.78
C ARG A 385 15.09 6.08 16.52
N PRO A 386 14.71 7.20 15.87
CA PRO A 386 14.40 8.45 16.57
C PRO A 386 13.22 8.32 17.54
N ILE A 387 12.24 7.46 17.22
CA ILE A 387 11.08 7.22 18.09
C ILE A 387 11.51 6.50 19.37
N ALA A 388 12.31 5.44 19.25
CA ALA A 388 12.87 4.74 20.41
C ALA A 388 13.70 5.67 21.30
N GLN A 389 14.50 6.56 20.69
CA GLN A 389 15.29 7.57 21.41
C GLN A 389 14.41 8.55 22.20
N VAL A 390 13.37 9.12 21.58
CA VAL A 390 12.44 10.05 22.25
C VAL A 390 11.65 9.36 23.36
N ARG A 391 11.31 8.08 23.20
CA ARG A 391 10.69 7.28 24.26
C ARG A 391 11.67 6.93 25.38
N GLY A 392 12.98 7.02 25.13
CA GLY A 392 14.02 6.58 26.07
C GLY A 392 14.06 5.06 26.21
N GLY A 393 13.74 4.32 25.15
CA GLY A 393 13.74 2.86 25.11
C GLY A 393 14.65 2.29 24.02
N ARG A 394 14.65 0.97 23.91
CA ARG A 394 15.39 0.21 22.90
C ARG A 394 14.59 0.06 21.62
N LEU A 395 15.28 -0.09 20.50
CA LEU A 395 14.71 -0.56 19.24
C LEU A 395 15.00 -2.06 19.08
N VAL A 396 13.95 -2.87 18.99
CA VAL A 396 14.02 -4.30 18.77
C VAL A 396 13.49 -4.62 17.38
N ALA A 397 14.13 -5.54 16.65
CA ALA A 397 13.70 -5.98 15.32
C ALA A 397 13.33 -7.46 15.34
N LEU A 398 12.23 -7.84 14.70
CA LEU A 398 11.81 -9.22 14.47
C LEU A 398 11.44 -9.39 13.00
N PHE A 399 12.13 -10.29 12.30
CA PHE A 399 11.96 -10.45 10.86
C PHE A 399 12.38 -11.84 10.38
N GLY A 400 12.00 -12.16 9.15
CA GLY A 400 12.30 -13.42 8.49
C GLY A 400 12.59 -13.22 7.01
N CYS A 401 12.83 -14.33 6.30
CA CYS A 401 12.93 -14.37 4.84
C CYS A 401 12.02 -15.45 4.28
N GLY A 402 11.44 -15.19 3.11
CA GLY A 402 10.67 -16.20 2.39
C GLY A 402 11.57 -17.26 1.73
N GLY A 403 11.09 -18.50 1.70
CA GLY A 403 11.66 -19.59 0.88
C GLY A 403 11.29 -19.44 -0.60
N ASP A 404 11.96 -20.19 -1.48
CA ASP A 404 11.80 -20.19 -2.94
C ASP A 404 11.93 -18.78 -3.58
N ARG A 405 12.77 -17.94 -2.97
CA ARG A 405 13.00 -16.53 -3.34
C ARG A 405 14.49 -16.21 -3.29
N ASP A 406 14.83 -14.93 -3.50
CA ASP A 406 16.22 -14.47 -3.49
C ASP A 406 16.92 -14.81 -2.17
N ARG A 407 17.83 -15.79 -2.22
CA ARG A 407 18.63 -16.24 -1.07
C ARG A 407 19.72 -15.24 -0.69
N ARG A 408 20.18 -14.42 -1.64
CA ARG A 408 21.29 -13.47 -1.44
C ARG A 408 20.94 -12.41 -0.40
N LYS A 409 19.66 -12.10 -0.22
CA LYS A 409 19.21 -11.11 0.78
C LYS A 409 19.24 -11.64 2.22
N ARG A 410 19.21 -12.97 2.43
CA ARG A 410 19.06 -13.61 3.76
C ARG A 410 20.16 -13.15 4.74
N PRO A 411 21.46 -13.32 4.44
CA PRO A 411 22.51 -12.86 5.34
C PRO A 411 22.55 -11.33 5.47
N VAL A 412 22.28 -10.60 4.38
CA VAL A 412 22.30 -9.13 4.37
C VAL A 412 21.22 -8.54 5.29
N MET A 413 20.00 -9.08 5.25
CA MET A 413 18.92 -8.64 6.14
C MET A 413 19.23 -8.93 7.61
N ALA A 414 19.83 -10.08 7.91
CA ALA A 414 20.25 -10.42 9.27
C ALA A 414 21.33 -9.45 9.80
N ALA A 415 22.30 -9.09 8.95
CA ALA A 415 23.31 -8.09 9.28
C ALA A 415 22.69 -6.74 9.63
N ILE A 416 21.82 -6.23 8.73
CA ILE A 416 21.13 -4.94 8.92
C ILE A 416 20.36 -4.93 10.24
N GLY A 417 19.58 -5.98 10.53
CA GLY A 417 18.82 -6.06 11.77
C GLY A 417 19.72 -6.09 13.01
N ALA A 418 20.81 -6.87 12.98
CA ALA A 418 21.74 -7.01 14.10
C ALA A 418 22.57 -5.74 14.35
N GLU A 419 22.86 -4.94 13.33
CA GLU A 419 23.62 -3.70 13.41
C GLU A 419 22.74 -2.50 13.79
N SER A 420 21.55 -2.43 13.21
CA SER A 420 20.67 -1.26 13.27
C SER A 420 19.66 -1.31 14.42
N ALA A 421 19.44 -2.47 15.05
CA ALA A 421 18.61 -2.62 16.25
C ALA A 421 19.48 -2.92 17.50
N ASP A 422 18.89 -2.72 18.68
CA ASP A 422 19.54 -3.04 19.96
C ASP A 422 19.38 -4.53 20.35
N ASP A 423 18.31 -5.17 19.87
CA ASP A 423 18.11 -6.64 19.89
C ASP A 423 17.41 -7.06 18.58
N ALA A 424 17.70 -8.26 18.09
CA ALA A 424 17.19 -8.76 16.82
C ALA A 424 16.75 -10.23 16.92
N TRP A 425 15.59 -10.51 16.32
CA TRP A 425 14.93 -11.81 16.26
C TRP A 425 14.81 -12.27 14.82
N LEU A 426 15.32 -13.47 14.54
CA LEU A 426 15.12 -14.17 13.28
C LEU A 426 14.00 -15.18 13.48
N THR A 427 12.98 -15.13 12.62
CA THR A 427 11.83 -16.03 12.66
C THR A 427 11.35 -16.40 11.26
N SER A 428 10.44 -17.36 11.15
CA SER A 428 9.83 -17.72 9.88
C SER A 428 8.98 -16.58 9.30
N ASP A 429 8.95 -16.51 7.97
CA ASP A 429 8.00 -15.71 7.19
C ASP A 429 7.16 -16.68 6.36
N ASN A 430 7.31 -16.72 5.03
CA ASN A 430 6.69 -17.71 4.16
C ASN A 430 7.76 -18.74 3.74
N PRO A 431 7.96 -19.83 4.49
CA PRO A 431 9.02 -20.80 4.18
C PRO A 431 8.78 -21.54 2.87
N ARG A 432 7.53 -21.61 2.39
CA ARG A 432 7.15 -22.32 1.15
C ARG A 432 7.67 -23.75 1.18
N SER A 433 8.40 -24.19 0.15
CA SER A 433 8.93 -25.55 0.09
C SER A 433 10.24 -25.74 0.87
N GLU A 434 10.87 -24.68 1.35
CA GLU A 434 12.11 -24.74 2.13
C GLU A 434 11.83 -24.98 3.63
N ALA A 435 12.76 -25.65 4.32
CA ALA A 435 12.71 -25.80 5.76
C ALA A 435 12.98 -24.44 6.46
N PRO A 436 12.11 -23.97 7.39
CA PRO A 436 12.32 -22.71 8.11
C PRO A 436 13.70 -22.61 8.77
N GLU A 437 14.18 -23.70 9.38
CA GLU A 437 15.46 -23.76 10.07
C GLU A 437 16.64 -23.55 9.12
N ALA A 438 16.54 -24.02 7.87
CA ALA A 438 17.58 -23.82 6.86
C ALA A 438 17.65 -22.34 6.44
N ILE A 439 16.49 -21.70 6.22
CA ILE A 439 16.43 -20.26 5.93
C ILE A 439 17.04 -19.45 7.09
N LEU A 440 16.69 -19.79 8.32
CA LEU A 440 17.17 -19.10 9.51
C LEU A 440 18.68 -19.30 9.72
N ALA A 441 19.21 -20.47 9.41
CA ALA A 441 20.66 -20.72 9.43
C ALA A 441 21.41 -19.87 8.39
N GLU A 442 20.87 -19.74 7.17
CA GLU A 442 21.42 -18.86 6.13
C GLU A 442 21.37 -17.39 6.50
N MET A 443 20.29 -16.96 7.16
CA MET A 443 20.19 -15.61 7.74
C MET A 443 21.24 -15.41 8.83
N ALA A 444 21.31 -16.32 9.80
CA ALA A 444 22.23 -16.24 10.93
C ALA A 444 23.71 -16.18 10.50
N ALA A 445 24.06 -16.78 9.36
CA ALA A 445 25.41 -16.69 8.78
C ALA A 445 25.83 -15.26 8.39
N GLY A 446 24.88 -14.33 8.22
CA GLY A 446 25.15 -12.92 7.96
C GLY A 446 25.29 -12.06 9.21
N VAL A 447 25.09 -12.60 10.41
CA VAL A 447 25.19 -11.82 11.65
C VAL A 447 26.66 -11.44 11.90
N PRO A 448 26.99 -10.15 12.08
CA PRO A 448 28.36 -9.70 12.30
C PRO A 448 28.96 -10.27 13.59
N GLU A 449 30.28 -10.43 13.60
CA GLU A 449 31.02 -10.88 14.76
C GLU A 449 30.75 -9.98 15.98
N GLY A 450 30.55 -10.58 17.16
CA GLY A 450 30.24 -9.86 18.40
C GLY A 450 28.78 -9.41 18.54
N ARG A 451 27.94 -9.54 17.49
CA ARG A 451 26.49 -9.38 17.60
C ARG A 451 25.83 -10.72 17.88
N ARG A 452 24.65 -10.66 18.50
CA ARG A 452 23.80 -11.83 18.76
C ARG A 452 22.41 -11.54 18.24
N VAL A 453 21.78 -12.59 17.73
CA VAL A 453 20.37 -12.61 17.37
C VAL A 453 19.70 -13.77 18.08
N ARG A 454 18.41 -13.65 18.31
CA ARG A 454 17.57 -14.73 18.83
C ARG A 454 16.88 -15.41 17.67
N VAL A 455 16.72 -16.72 17.73
CA VAL A 455 16.12 -17.51 16.65
C VAL A 455 14.94 -18.27 17.22
N GLU A 456 13.76 -18.05 16.66
CA GLU A 456 12.53 -18.77 17.01
C GLU A 456 11.74 -19.01 15.71
N PRO A 457 11.74 -20.24 15.17
CA PRO A 457 11.08 -20.57 13.91
C PRO A 457 9.57 -20.33 13.92
N ASP A 458 8.89 -20.52 15.05
CA ASP A 458 7.45 -20.24 15.14
C ASP A 458 7.23 -18.72 15.24
N ARG A 459 6.67 -18.12 14.19
CA ARG A 459 6.46 -16.68 14.10
C ARG A 459 5.52 -16.14 15.18
N ALA A 460 4.45 -16.88 15.52
CA ALA A 460 3.52 -16.46 16.56
C ALA A 460 4.20 -16.46 17.94
N ARG A 461 5.04 -17.47 18.19
CA ARG A 461 5.83 -17.57 19.41
C ARG A 461 6.90 -16.49 19.48
N ALA A 462 7.64 -16.26 18.39
CA ALA A 462 8.64 -15.19 18.31
C ALA A 462 8.03 -13.82 18.64
N ILE A 463 6.85 -13.51 18.08
CA ILE A 463 6.14 -12.26 18.38
C ILE A 463 5.73 -12.20 19.86
N ALA A 464 5.16 -13.28 20.38
CA ALA A 464 4.73 -13.34 21.78
C ALA A 464 5.90 -13.13 22.76
N ASP A 465 7.02 -13.83 22.52
CA ASP A 465 8.20 -13.78 23.36
C ASP A 465 8.91 -12.42 23.23
N ALA A 466 9.03 -11.88 22.02
CA ALA A 466 9.58 -10.54 21.80
C ALA A 466 8.81 -9.46 22.57
N VAL A 467 7.47 -9.43 22.43
CA VAL A 467 6.60 -8.45 23.14
C VAL A 467 6.67 -8.62 24.66
N ALA A 468 6.79 -9.85 25.16
CA ALA A 468 6.85 -10.13 26.58
C ALA A 468 8.10 -9.52 27.27
N MET A 469 9.24 -9.39 26.57
CA MET A 469 10.48 -8.86 27.18
C MET A 469 10.69 -7.36 26.97
N LEU A 470 9.80 -6.67 26.25
CA LEU A 470 9.92 -5.22 26.06
C LEU A 470 9.79 -4.50 27.41
N ALA A 471 10.48 -3.38 27.57
CA ALA A 471 10.09 -2.36 28.55
C ALA A 471 8.99 -1.47 27.95
N ASP A 472 8.24 -0.74 28.77
CA ASP A 472 7.13 0.11 28.29
C ASP A 472 7.59 1.18 27.29
N ARG A 473 8.85 1.61 27.39
CA ARG A 473 9.46 2.61 26.51
C ARG A 473 10.03 2.02 25.22
N ASP A 474 10.19 0.70 25.14
CA ASP A 474 10.79 0.05 23.98
C ASP A 474 9.89 0.13 22.74
N VAL A 475 10.52 0.00 21.57
CA VAL A 475 9.90 -0.07 20.25
C VAL A 475 10.27 -1.40 19.61
N LEU A 476 9.29 -2.17 19.15
CA LEU A 476 9.48 -3.41 18.40
C LEU A 476 9.02 -3.25 16.95
N LEU A 477 9.89 -3.52 15.98
CA LEU A 477 9.53 -3.71 14.58
C LEU A 477 9.26 -5.20 14.32
N VAL A 478 8.06 -5.53 13.82
CA VAL A 478 7.70 -6.83 13.25
C VAL A 478 7.64 -6.68 11.73
N ALA A 479 8.66 -7.15 11.04
CA ALA A 479 8.82 -6.96 9.60
C ALA A 479 8.63 -8.26 8.78
N GLY A 480 8.29 -8.09 7.51
CA GLY A 480 8.22 -9.15 6.50
C GLY A 480 6.84 -9.31 5.88
N LYS A 481 5.80 -9.59 6.69
CA LYS A 481 4.46 -9.97 6.20
C LYS A 481 3.52 -8.81 5.98
N GLY A 482 3.62 -7.76 6.80
CA GLY A 482 2.77 -6.57 6.74
C GLY A 482 1.27 -6.90 6.68
N HIS A 483 0.67 -6.79 5.49
CA HIS A 483 -0.77 -6.96 5.25
C HIS A 483 -1.17 -8.40 4.89
N GLU A 484 -0.20 -9.31 4.70
CA GLU A 484 -0.47 -10.71 4.38
C GLU A 484 -1.19 -11.40 5.54
N ARG A 485 -2.30 -12.08 5.21
CA ARG A 485 -3.15 -12.81 6.17
C ARG A 485 -2.93 -14.32 6.15
N TYR A 486 -1.76 -14.76 5.67
CA TYR A 486 -1.41 -16.17 5.63
C TYR A 486 0.08 -16.41 5.82
N GLN A 487 0.42 -17.64 6.19
CA GLN A 487 1.76 -18.20 6.14
C GLN A 487 1.77 -19.37 5.15
N ASP A 488 2.62 -19.31 4.13
CA ASP A 488 2.75 -20.36 3.11
C ASP A 488 3.77 -21.41 3.55
N ILE A 489 3.30 -22.63 3.82
CA ILE A 489 4.10 -23.76 4.28
C ILE A 489 3.81 -24.94 3.34
N ALA A 490 4.81 -25.40 2.60
CA ALA A 490 4.72 -26.49 1.63
C ALA A 490 3.53 -26.35 0.65
N GLY A 491 3.21 -25.11 0.22
CA GLY A 491 2.14 -24.82 -0.72
C GLY A 491 0.75 -24.67 -0.08
N VAL A 492 0.64 -24.80 1.24
CA VAL A 492 -0.59 -24.59 2.00
C VAL A 492 -0.55 -23.20 2.65
N LYS A 493 -1.57 -22.38 2.40
CA LYS A 493 -1.73 -21.05 3.00
C LYS A 493 -2.48 -21.15 4.33
N HIS A 494 -1.74 -21.23 5.43
CA HIS A 494 -2.30 -21.25 6.78
C HIS A 494 -2.73 -19.84 7.19
N PRO A 495 -3.92 -19.63 7.78
CA PRO A 495 -4.33 -18.32 8.29
C PRO A 495 -3.33 -17.80 9.33
N PHE A 496 -2.79 -16.60 9.11
CA PHE A 496 -1.81 -15.98 10.01
C PHE A 496 -1.75 -14.48 9.74
N TYR A 497 -1.88 -13.64 10.78
CA TYR A 497 -1.81 -12.19 10.61
C TYR A 497 -1.03 -11.53 11.75
N ASP A 498 0.10 -10.89 11.43
CA ASP A 498 1.01 -10.28 12.41
C ASP A 498 0.29 -9.37 13.43
N PRO A 499 -0.58 -8.43 13.01
CA PRO A 499 -1.29 -7.54 13.93
C PRO A 499 -2.21 -8.26 14.93
N ASP A 500 -2.77 -9.41 14.59
CA ASP A 500 -3.61 -10.19 15.51
C ASP A 500 -2.74 -10.83 16.61
N HIS A 501 -1.58 -11.36 16.22
CA HIS A 501 -0.62 -11.94 17.17
C HIS A 501 0.01 -10.88 18.07
N VAL A 502 0.33 -9.70 17.53
CA VAL A 502 0.82 -8.56 18.31
C VAL A 502 -0.24 -8.07 19.29
N ALA A 503 -1.49 -7.88 18.85
CA ALA A 503 -2.59 -7.47 19.72
C ALA A 503 -2.81 -8.47 20.87
N ALA A 504 -2.81 -9.77 20.56
CA ALA A 504 -2.91 -10.82 21.57
C ALA A 504 -1.72 -10.82 22.56
N ALA A 505 -0.50 -10.56 22.07
CA ALA A 505 0.69 -10.48 22.92
C ALA A 505 0.67 -9.25 23.85
N LEU A 506 0.28 -8.08 23.35
CA LEU A 506 0.11 -6.87 24.14
C LEU A 506 -0.97 -7.04 25.22
N ALA A 507 -2.12 -7.63 24.87
CA ALA A 507 -3.19 -7.91 25.83
C ALA A 507 -2.73 -8.84 26.97
N ARG A 508 -1.97 -9.91 26.64
CA ARG A 508 -1.39 -10.81 27.66
C ARG A 508 -0.39 -10.10 28.57
N ARG A 509 0.42 -9.19 28.03
CA ARG A 509 1.37 -8.38 28.80
C ARG A 509 0.63 -7.50 29.80
N ALA A 510 -0.40 -6.78 29.36
CA ALA A 510 -1.22 -5.92 30.21
C ALA A 510 -1.87 -6.72 31.37
N GLY A 511 -2.41 -7.90 31.08
CA GLY A 511 -2.99 -8.79 32.10
C GLY A 511 -2.00 -9.25 33.18
N ARG A 512 -0.72 -9.45 32.84
CA ARG A 512 0.32 -9.78 33.82
C ARG A 512 0.70 -8.60 34.72
N GLY A 513 0.65 -7.37 34.19
CA GLY A 513 0.92 -6.15 34.95
C GLY A 513 -0.12 -5.87 36.05
N VAL A 514 -1.40 -6.14 35.77
CA VAL A 514 -2.50 -5.94 36.74
C VAL A 514 -2.40 -6.92 37.92
N VAL A 515 -2.04 -8.18 37.68
CA VAL A 515 -1.87 -9.18 38.75
C VAL A 515 -0.64 -8.88 39.62
N SER A 516 0.45 -8.37 39.03
CA SER A 516 1.64 -7.93 39.77
C SER A 516 1.40 -6.70 40.64
N ALA A 517 0.59 -5.73 40.17
CA ALA A 517 0.27 -4.53 40.95
C ALA A 517 -0.67 -4.82 42.13
N ALA A 518 -1.60 -5.77 41.99
CA ALA A 518 -2.46 -6.23 43.07
C ALA A 518 -1.69 -7.00 44.16
N ALA A 519 -0.62 -7.73 43.79
CA ALA A 519 0.24 -8.44 44.74
C ALA A 519 1.20 -7.52 45.53
N GLY A 520 1.49 -6.32 45.01
CA GLY A 520 2.36 -5.32 45.66
C GLY A 520 1.68 -4.43 46.70
N ALA A 521 0.35 -4.44 46.79
CA ALA A 521 -0.42 -3.59 47.72
C ALA A 521 -0.78 -4.27 49.06
N ALA A 522 -0.38 -5.53 49.26
CA ALA A 522 -0.62 -6.28 50.49
C ALA A 522 0.68 -6.50 51.29
N ALA A 523 1.30 -5.40 51.74
CA ALA A 523 2.39 -5.46 52.73
C ALA A 523 2.44 -4.18 53.57
N ILE A 524 1.39 -3.94 54.35
CA ILE A 524 1.46 -3.07 55.53
C ILE A 524 0.98 -3.90 56.70
N GLY A 525 1.92 -4.39 57.52
CA GLY A 525 1.62 -5.03 58.80
C GLY A 525 1.12 -4.00 59.82
N PRO A 526 0.44 -4.47 60.88
CA PRO A 526 1.08 -4.24 62.17
C PRO A 526 0.92 -5.40 63.19
N THR A 527 2.04 -5.63 63.89
CA THR A 527 2.22 -5.90 65.34
C THR A 527 1.38 -6.93 66.11
N ASP A 528 2.11 -7.79 66.82
CA ASP A 528 1.71 -8.63 67.96
C ASP A 528 0.94 -7.88 69.06
N ALA A 529 -0.06 -8.54 69.66
CA ALA A 529 -0.06 -8.91 71.09
C ALA A 529 -1.37 -9.62 71.53
N ALA A 530 -1.18 -10.81 72.13
CA ALA A 530 -1.91 -11.38 73.26
C ALA A 530 -3.44 -11.64 73.19
N GLY A 531 -3.79 -12.93 73.09
CA GLY A 531 -4.48 -13.64 74.18
C GLY A 531 -6.00 -13.55 74.29
N LYS A 532 -6.70 -14.61 73.86
CA LYS A 532 -7.53 -15.54 74.68
C LYS A 532 -8.52 -16.30 73.81
N ALA A 533 -8.60 -17.60 74.07
CA ALA A 533 -9.64 -18.50 73.58
C ALA A 533 -10.98 -18.24 74.28
N VAL A 534 -12.08 -18.28 73.52
CA VAL A 534 -13.40 -18.77 73.96
C VAL A 534 -14.12 -19.39 72.75
N GLU A 535 -14.75 -20.53 73.01
CA GLU A 535 -15.57 -21.38 72.15
C GLU A 535 -16.84 -20.70 71.58
N GLY A 536 -17.43 -21.28 70.53
CA GLY A 536 -18.87 -21.17 70.28
C GLY A 536 -19.33 -21.20 68.82
N GLY A 537 -19.89 -22.35 68.40
CA GLY A 537 -21.23 -22.41 67.79
C GLY A 537 -21.48 -21.98 66.33
N GLU A 538 -21.78 -22.99 65.50
CA GLU A 538 -22.93 -23.09 64.57
C GLU A 538 -23.23 -22.05 63.46
N ALA A 539 -23.34 -22.63 62.25
CA ALA A 539 -24.45 -22.54 61.28
C ALA A 539 -24.68 -21.29 60.40
N ALA A 540 -24.50 -21.55 59.09
CA ALA A 540 -25.38 -21.23 57.96
C ALA A 540 -26.01 -19.83 57.81
N CYS A 541 -25.66 -19.15 56.71
CA CYS A 541 -26.59 -18.92 55.59
C CYS A 541 -25.81 -18.64 54.29
#